data_AF-A0A412JAK7-F1
#
_entry.id   AF-A0A412JAK7-F1
#
_cell.length_a   1.000
_cell.length_b   1.000
_cell.length_c   1.000
_cell.angle_alpha   90.00
_cell.angle_beta   90.00
_cell.angle_gamma   90.00
#
_symmetry.space_group_name_H-M   'P 1'
#
loop_
_entity.id
_entity.type
_entity.pdbx_description
1 polymer ?
#
loop_
_entity_poly.entity_id
_entity_poly.type
_entity_poly.pdbx_seq_one_letter_code
_entity_poly.pdbx_strand_id
1 'polypeptide(L)'
;MSAYTNGLTFWKHFEKKQDAIFNYLKSEQYEELNDIIQELDEEVMEMSGAHFFVENFYDSFEMTFDTGPNKTTQYLCQMLCDIAPKSVKQNWIMNACLPAMSQKAIQAMVQIKNEEYTLADFHVFYQIENDMLDCKVYCPGFNLIGNPENKKEMSMYLLELAIGQLAYEAYICRVDFIDTPDSNMKFCQMMDFYEVIMALVEKNHWKEYDKPIDIYSVYQPIQDFAHDALRKDMKLIFTTHPLLVEQTIEDKEEVWQI
;
A
#
# COMPACT_ATOMS: atom_id res chain seq x y z
N MET A 1 -12.15 -10.59 21.65
CA MET A 1 -12.32 -9.12 21.78
C MET A 1 -12.57 -8.54 20.40
N SER A 2 -13.24 -7.39 20.25
CA SER A 2 -13.41 -6.75 18.94
C SER A 2 -12.13 -6.02 18.51
N ALA A 3 -11.91 -5.86 17.20
CA ALA A 3 -10.76 -5.14 16.65
C ALA A 3 -10.64 -3.71 17.20
N TYR A 4 -11.77 -3.02 17.43
CA TYR A 4 -11.78 -1.69 18.05
C TYR A 4 -11.21 -1.68 19.48
N THR A 5 -11.61 -2.65 20.32
CA THR A 5 -11.12 -2.73 21.71
C THR A 5 -9.64 -3.11 21.75
N ASN A 6 -9.20 -3.99 20.83
CA ASN A 6 -7.78 -4.30 20.67
C ASN A 6 -7.00 -3.05 20.25
N GLY A 7 -7.51 -2.26 19.30
CA GLY A 7 -6.87 -1.03 18.83
C GLY A 7 -6.73 0.03 19.92
N LEU A 8 -7.74 0.19 20.79
CA LEU A 8 -7.63 1.06 21.97
C LEU A 8 -6.59 0.56 22.99
N THR A 9 -6.36 -0.75 23.04
CA THR A 9 -5.37 -1.36 23.93
C THR A 9 -3.96 -1.16 23.38
N PHE A 10 -3.78 -1.40 22.08
CA PHE A 10 -2.57 -1.09 21.33
C PHE A 10 -2.14 0.36 21.53
N TRP A 11 -3.03 1.33 21.34
CA TRP A 11 -2.66 2.75 21.50
C TRP A 11 -2.21 3.11 22.91
N LYS A 12 -2.85 2.55 23.95
CA LYS A 12 -2.40 2.74 25.34
C LYS A 12 -1.02 2.14 25.57
N HIS A 13 -0.68 1.08 24.85
CA HIS A 13 0.63 0.46 24.95
C HIS A 13 1.68 1.29 24.19
N PHE A 14 1.37 1.70 22.96
CA PHE A 14 2.20 2.57 22.15
C PHE A 14 2.54 3.88 22.87
N GLU A 15 1.56 4.56 23.48
CA GLU A 15 1.81 5.81 24.23
C GLU A 15 2.83 5.64 25.37
N LYS A 16 2.92 4.47 26.00
CA LYS A 16 3.91 4.20 27.06
C LYS A 16 5.33 4.02 26.50
N LYS A 17 5.45 3.57 25.25
CA LYS A 17 6.72 3.30 24.56
C LYS A 17 7.17 4.47 23.69
N GLN A 18 6.28 5.40 23.36
CA GLN A 18 6.50 6.49 22.41
C GLN A 18 7.77 7.32 22.71
N ASP A 19 7.99 7.72 23.95
CA ASP A 19 9.17 8.53 24.29
C ASP A 19 10.48 7.76 24.08
N ALA A 20 10.48 6.46 24.35
CA ALA A 20 11.63 5.59 24.08
C ALA A 20 11.85 5.43 22.57
N ILE A 21 10.78 5.23 21.81
CA ILE A 21 10.83 5.14 20.34
C ILE A 21 11.42 6.42 19.75
N PHE A 22 10.96 7.60 20.18
CA PHE A 22 11.52 8.87 19.71
C PHE A 22 13.00 9.02 20.04
N ASN A 23 13.41 8.61 21.23
CA ASN A 23 14.82 8.70 21.61
C ASN A 23 15.67 7.80 20.72
N TYR A 24 15.27 6.55 20.50
CA TYR A 24 16.02 5.61 19.65
C TYR A 24 16.05 6.01 18.18
N LEU A 25 14.94 6.53 17.65
CA LEU A 25 14.91 7.08 16.29
C LEU A 25 15.88 8.27 16.15
N LYS A 26 15.93 9.18 17.12
CA LYS A 26 16.86 10.34 17.10
C LYS A 26 18.32 9.97 17.32
N SER A 27 18.59 8.92 18.11
CA SER A 27 19.94 8.46 18.42
C SER A 27 20.44 7.38 17.46
N GLU A 28 19.66 7.02 16.44
CA GLU A 28 19.97 5.97 15.46
C GLU A 28 20.25 4.59 16.12
N GLN A 29 19.58 4.32 17.24
CA GLN A 29 19.69 3.06 18.00
C GLN A 29 18.67 2.02 17.49
N TYR A 30 18.94 1.50 16.30
CA TYR A 30 17.99 0.63 15.59
C TYR A 30 17.83 -0.77 16.20
N GLU A 31 18.86 -1.31 16.87
CA GLU A 31 18.74 -2.63 17.53
C GLU A 31 17.72 -2.57 18.67
N GLU A 32 17.86 -1.60 19.58
CA GLU A 32 16.95 -1.42 20.70
C GLU A 32 15.56 -0.93 20.27
N LEU A 33 15.48 -0.16 19.18
CA LEU A 33 14.21 0.20 18.56
C LEU A 33 13.48 -1.05 18.07
N ASN A 34 14.17 -1.96 17.38
CA ASN A 34 13.57 -3.16 16.80
C ASN A 34 12.94 -4.06 17.87
N ASP A 35 13.55 -4.19 19.04
CA ASP A 35 12.95 -4.95 20.16
C ASP A 35 11.59 -4.38 20.58
N ILE A 36 11.46 -3.04 20.65
CA ILE A 36 10.20 -2.37 20.98
C ILE A 36 9.18 -2.51 19.86
N ILE A 37 9.63 -2.34 18.61
CA ILE A 37 8.76 -2.36 17.43
C ILE A 37 8.27 -3.77 17.14
N GLN A 38 9.08 -4.81 17.36
CA GLN A 38 8.65 -6.20 17.16
C GLN A 38 7.45 -6.56 18.05
N GLU A 39 7.45 -6.15 19.33
CA GLU A 39 6.32 -6.37 20.23
C GLU A 39 5.04 -5.66 19.71
N LEU A 40 5.19 -4.42 19.22
CA LEU A 40 4.08 -3.65 18.66
C LEU A 40 3.59 -4.22 17.31
N ASP A 41 4.51 -4.73 16.48
CA ASP A 41 4.22 -5.41 15.22
C ASP A 41 3.40 -6.67 15.45
N GLU A 42 3.77 -7.50 16.42
CA GLU A 42 3.03 -8.71 16.78
C GLU A 42 1.58 -8.39 17.21
N GLU A 43 1.36 -7.32 17.99
CA GLU A 43 0.01 -6.87 18.37
C GLU A 43 -0.82 -6.41 17.17
N VAL A 44 -0.21 -5.66 16.26
CA VAL A 44 -0.87 -5.18 15.04
C VAL A 44 -1.20 -6.34 14.11
N MET A 45 -0.26 -7.28 13.95
CA MET A 45 -0.41 -8.48 13.13
C MET A 45 -1.56 -9.34 13.64
N GLU A 46 -1.66 -9.61 14.94
CA GLU A 46 -2.74 -10.42 15.52
C GLU A 46 -4.12 -9.75 15.34
N MET A 47 -4.17 -8.42 15.40
CA MET A 47 -5.42 -7.67 15.31
C MET A 47 -5.89 -7.41 13.88
N SER A 48 -4.97 -7.18 12.95
CA SER A 48 -5.29 -6.64 11.60
C SER A 48 -4.69 -7.44 10.45
N GLY A 49 -3.64 -8.23 10.70
CA GLY A 49 -2.84 -8.88 9.66
C GLY A 49 -1.86 -7.96 8.93
N ALA A 50 -1.67 -6.72 9.41
CA ALA A 50 -0.64 -5.81 8.89
C ALA A 50 0.66 -5.94 9.67
N HIS A 51 1.76 -5.57 9.02
CA HIS A 51 2.99 -5.24 9.72
C HIS A 51 2.98 -3.78 10.19
N PHE A 52 3.76 -3.47 11.23
CA PHE A 52 3.91 -2.14 11.80
C PHE A 52 5.39 -1.78 11.91
N PHE A 53 5.74 -0.58 11.44
CA PHE A 53 7.07 -0.03 11.61
C PHE A 53 7.02 1.48 11.79
N VAL A 54 8.12 2.03 12.26
CA VAL A 54 8.33 3.47 12.45
C VAL A 54 9.65 3.89 11.85
N GLU A 55 9.71 5.13 11.37
CA GLU A 55 10.89 5.66 10.70
C GLU A 55 11.05 7.17 10.92
N ASN A 56 12.27 7.66 10.72
CA ASN A 56 12.54 9.08 10.62
C ASN A 56 12.11 9.58 9.23
N PHE A 57 11.33 10.66 9.19
CA PHE A 57 10.91 11.30 7.96
C PHE A 57 11.25 12.80 8.00
N TYR A 58 12.41 13.15 7.44
CA TYR A 58 13.01 14.49 7.57
C TYR A 58 13.08 14.94 9.05
N ASP A 59 12.37 16.01 9.41
CA ASP A 59 12.31 16.56 10.78
C ASP A 59 11.12 16.00 11.60
N SER A 60 10.42 14.98 11.09
CA SER A 60 9.24 14.36 11.69
C SER A 60 9.42 12.85 11.90
N PHE A 61 8.46 12.24 12.60
CA PHE A 61 8.39 10.79 12.78
C PHE A 61 7.21 10.23 12.02
N GLU A 62 7.42 9.10 11.38
CA GLU A 62 6.40 8.40 10.59
C GLU A 62 6.16 7.01 11.15
N MET A 63 4.89 6.61 11.18
CA MET A 63 4.48 5.24 11.49
C MET A 63 3.62 4.70 10.36
N THR A 64 3.84 3.45 10.02
CA THR A 64 3.20 2.83 8.87
C THR A 64 2.65 1.46 9.26
N PHE A 65 1.39 1.24 8.89
CA PHE A 65 0.78 -0.08 8.87
C PHE A 65 0.91 -0.66 7.45
N ASP A 66 1.80 -1.61 7.23
CA ASP A 66 1.97 -2.28 5.93
C ASP A 66 0.96 -3.41 5.80
N THR A 67 -0.08 -3.14 5.02
CA THR A 67 -1.27 -4.01 4.89
C THR A 67 -1.09 -5.11 3.86
N GLY A 68 -0.03 -5.04 3.05
CA GLY A 68 0.01 -5.71 1.74
C GLY A 68 -1.23 -5.39 0.90
N PRO A 69 -1.61 -6.28 -0.05
CA PRO A 69 -2.77 -6.07 -0.93
C PRO A 69 -4.13 -6.36 -0.26
N ASN A 70 -4.20 -6.53 1.07
CA ASN A 70 -5.41 -6.98 1.76
C ASN A 70 -6.33 -5.81 2.16
N LYS A 71 -7.49 -5.72 1.51
CA LYS A 71 -8.49 -4.65 1.74
C LYS A 71 -9.11 -4.67 3.14
N THR A 72 -9.30 -5.86 3.71
CA THR A 72 -9.82 -5.98 5.09
C THR A 72 -8.82 -5.40 6.07
N THR A 73 -7.54 -5.73 5.87
CA THR A 73 -6.43 -5.20 6.67
C THR A 73 -6.31 -3.68 6.52
N GLN A 74 -6.38 -3.12 5.30
CA GLN A 74 -6.42 -1.68 5.08
C GLN A 74 -7.55 -0.97 5.84
N TYR A 75 -8.76 -1.55 5.84
CA TYR A 75 -9.89 -0.99 6.59
C TYR A 75 -9.62 -0.99 8.11
N LEU A 76 -9.04 -2.07 8.64
CA LEU A 76 -8.68 -2.18 10.05
C LEU A 76 -7.57 -1.18 10.41
N CYS A 77 -6.54 -1.04 9.59
CA CYS A 77 -5.45 -0.09 9.79
C CYS A 77 -5.92 1.37 9.70
N GLN A 78 -6.84 1.67 8.78
CA GLN A 78 -7.47 3.00 8.73
C GLN A 78 -8.27 3.29 10.01
N MET A 79 -9.00 2.30 10.53
CA MET A 79 -9.66 2.42 11.82
C MET A 79 -8.65 2.70 12.94
N LEU A 80 -7.48 2.04 12.95
CA LEU A 80 -6.43 2.30 13.94
C LEU A 80 -5.95 3.75 13.90
N CYS A 81 -5.66 4.28 12.71
CA CYS A 81 -5.32 5.69 12.52
C CYS A 81 -6.44 6.62 13.01
N ASP A 82 -7.70 6.30 12.68
CA ASP A 82 -8.85 7.14 13.05
C ASP A 82 -9.07 7.18 14.57
N ILE A 83 -8.84 6.08 15.30
CA ILE A 83 -9.06 6.01 16.77
C ILE A 83 -7.82 6.41 17.59
N ALA A 84 -6.69 6.72 16.94
CA ALA A 84 -5.46 7.05 17.64
C ALA A 84 -5.62 8.27 18.58
N PRO A 85 -4.99 8.26 19.76
CA PRO A 85 -5.02 9.37 20.70
C PRO A 85 -4.50 10.67 20.07
N LYS A 86 -5.01 11.81 20.52
CA LYS A 86 -4.56 13.14 20.04
C LYS A 86 -3.07 13.37 20.25
N SER A 87 -2.54 12.87 21.37
CA SER A 87 -1.10 12.86 21.71
C SER A 87 -0.26 12.16 20.66
N VAL A 88 -0.75 11.05 20.08
CA VAL A 88 -0.05 10.35 19.00
C VAL A 88 -0.19 11.12 17.69
N LYS A 89 -1.42 11.49 17.31
CA LYS A 89 -1.71 12.19 16.05
C LYS A 89 -0.97 13.52 15.86
N GLN A 90 -0.58 14.18 16.95
CA GLN A 90 0.15 15.45 16.91
C GLN A 90 1.65 15.28 16.64
N ASN A 91 2.20 14.09 16.91
CA ASN A 91 3.64 13.86 16.87
C ASN A 91 4.07 12.90 15.75
N TRP A 92 3.12 12.26 15.08
CA TRP A 92 3.37 11.23 14.08
C TRP A 92 2.62 11.52 12.78
N ILE A 93 3.32 11.33 11.67
CA ILE A 93 2.70 11.06 10.37
C ILE A 93 2.23 9.61 10.42
N MET A 94 0.95 9.36 10.13
CA MET A 94 0.32 8.05 10.32
C MET A 94 -0.21 7.52 8.99
N ASN A 95 0.38 6.43 8.52
CA ASN A 95 -0.01 5.80 7.26
C ASN A 95 -0.76 4.49 7.53
N ALA A 96 -2.01 4.42 7.06
CA ALA A 96 -2.85 3.22 7.16
C ALA A 96 -2.49 2.11 6.17
N CYS A 97 -1.58 2.40 5.24
CA CYS A 97 -1.01 1.52 4.23
C CYS A 97 0.43 2.01 3.94
N LEU A 98 1.20 1.25 3.17
CA LEU A 98 2.55 1.65 2.79
C LEU A 98 2.57 2.99 2.02
N PRO A 99 3.30 4.03 2.47
CA PRO A 99 3.43 5.29 1.74
C PRO A 99 4.45 5.17 0.59
N ALA A 100 4.39 6.13 -0.34
CA ALA A 100 5.38 6.25 -1.40
C ALA A 100 6.77 6.51 -0.82
N MET A 101 7.81 5.93 -1.42
CA MET A 101 9.21 6.18 -1.07
C MET A 101 9.54 6.08 0.43
N SER A 102 8.88 5.17 1.17
CA SER A 102 9.27 4.80 2.54
C SER A 102 10.76 4.42 2.63
N GLN A 103 11.37 4.42 3.81
CA GLN A 103 12.77 3.96 3.94
C GLN A 103 12.93 2.52 3.46
N LYS A 104 11.89 1.68 3.63
CA LYS A 104 11.83 0.32 3.06
C LYS A 104 12.02 0.33 1.53
N ALA A 105 11.42 1.28 0.83
CA ALA A 105 11.60 1.46 -0.61
C ALA A 105 13.01 1.98 -0.94
N ILE A 106 13.49 2.99 -0.22
CA ILE A 106 14.83 3.60 -0.45
C ILE A 106 15.96 2.57 -0.25
N GLN A 107 15.82 1.70 0.75
CA GLN A 107 16.79 0.66 1.10
C GLN A 107 16.56 -0.64 0.31
N ALA A 108 15.53 -0.70 -0.53
CA ALA A 108 15.23 -1.90 -1.30
C ALA A 108 16.39 -2.21 -2.26
N MET A 109 17.01 -3.37 -2.06
CA MET A 109 18.06 -3.90 -2.89
C MET A 109 17.63 -5.25 -3.44
N VAL A 110 17.71 -5.39 -4.76
CA VAL A 110 17.33 -6.59 -5.49
C VAL A 110 18.58 -7.25 -6.01
N GLN A 111 18.85 -8.46 -5.50
CA GLN A 111 19.92 -9.30 -6.02
C GLN A 111 19.44 -10.00 -7.30
N ILE A 112 20.02 -9.64 -8.45
CA ILE A 112 19.79 -10.34 -9.72
C ILE A 112 21.10 -11.02 -10.13
N LYS A 113 21.16 -12.34 -9.94
CA LYS A 113 22.39 -13.14 -10.05
C LYS A 113 23.51 -12.57 -9.18
N ASN A 114 24.55 -12.02 -9.79
CA ASN A 114 25.77 -11.56 -9.10
C ASN A 114 25.84 -10.03 -8.99
N GLU A 115 24.76 -9.33 -9.36
CA GLU A 115 24.68 -7.88 -9.35
C GLU A 115 23.54 -7.41 -8.45
N GLU A 116 23.80 -6.32 -7.74
CA GLU A 116 22.85 -5.63 -6.89
C GLU A 116 22.22 -4.49 -7.67
N TYR A 117 20.89 -4.41 -7.60
CA TYR A 117 20.10 -3.36 -8.22
C TYR A 117 19.28 -2.66 -7.15
N THR A 118 19.15 -1.34 -7.26
CA THR A 118 18.32 -0.49 -6.38
C THR A 118 17.18 0.11 -7.21
N LEU A 119 16.20 0.77 -6.58
CA LEU A 119 15.13 1.44 -7.32
C LEU A 119 15.65 2.47 -8.36
N ALA A 120 16.87 3.01 -8.18
CA ALA A 120 17.50 3.94 -9.12
C ALA A 120 17.87 3.29 -10.48
N ASP A 121 17.98 1.95 -10.52
CA ASP A 121 18.33 1.21 -11.72
C ASP A 121 17.09 0.85 -12.57
N PHE A 122 15.89 1.08 -12.04
CA PHE A 122 14.62 0.75 -12.68
C PHE A 122 13.98 1.96 -13.35
N HIS A 123 13.46 1.73 -14.55
CA HIS A 123 12.70 2.73 -15.30
C HIS A 123 11.27 2.25 -15.49
N VAL A 124 10.32 3.19 -15.42
CA VAL A 124 8.91 2.91 -15.66
C VAL A 124 8.50 3.58 -16.96
N PHE A 125 8.07 2.76 -17.93
CA PHE A 125 7.45 3.20 -19.16
C PHE A 125 5.94 3.15 -18.97
N TYR A 126 5.21 4.20 -19.34
CA TYR A 126 3.79 4.28 -19.04
C TYR A 126 2.97 4.94 -20.16
N GLN A 127 1.68 4.60 -20.18
CA GLN A 127 0.66 5.25 -20.99
C GLN A 127 -0.63 5.42 -20.18
N ILE A 128 -1.44 6.41 -20.55
CA ILE A 128 -2.72 6.68 -19.88
C ILE A 128 -3.81 5.82 -20.50
N GLU A 129 -4.57 5.13 -19.67
CA GLU A 129 -5.73 4.32 -20.03
C GLU A 129 -6.85 4.54 -19.00
N ASN A 130 -7.96 5.18 -19.39
CA ASN A 130 -9.14 5.44 -18.54
C ASN A 130 -8.82 6.05 -17.16
N ASP A 131 -8.17 7.22 -17.15
CA ASP A 131 -7.73 7.92 -15.94
C ASP A 131 -6.80 7.10 -15.01
N MET A 132 -6.13 6.10 -15.57
CA MET A 132 -5.12 5.27 -14.92
C MET A 132 -3.91 5.08 -15.83
N LEU A 133 -2.92 4.33 -15.35
CA LEU A 133 -1.64 4.09 -16.01
C LEU A 133 -1.38 2.61 -16.23
N ASP A 134 -1.13 2.27 -17.49
CA ASP A 134 -0.56 0.99 -17.90
C ASP A 134 0.96 1.12 -17.94
N CYS A 135 1.63 0.33 -17.10
CA CYS A 135 3.02 0.48 -16.76
C CYS A 135 3.84 -0.74 -17.20
N LYS A 136 5.03 -0.47 -17.74
CA LYS A 136 6.03 -1.46 -18.09
C LYS A 136 7.34 -1.12 -17.40
N VAL A 137 7.82 -2.03 -16.55
CA VAL A 137 9.05 -1.84 -15.80
C VAL A 137 10.23 -2.41 -16.58
N TYR A 138 11.33 -1.67 -16.60
CA TYR A 138 12.59 -2.07 -17.19
C TYR A 138 13.71 -1.99 -16.16
N CYS A 139 14.57 -3.00 -16.14
CA CYS A 139 15.86 -2.98 -15.47
C CYS A 139 16.89 -3.73 -16.35
N PRO A 140 18.14 -3.26 -16.45
CA PRO A 140 19.18 -3.96 -17.20
C PRO A 140 19.33 -5.44 -16.81
N GLY A 141 19.13 -5.74 -15.52
CA GLY A 141 19.21 -7.09 -14.97
C GLY A 141 18.07 -8.03 -15.40
N PHE A 142 16.95 -7.55 -15.93
CA PHE A 142 15.81 -8.41 -16.30
C PHE A 142 16.18 -9.46 -17.36
N ASN A 143 17.08 -9.15 -18.29
CA ASN A 143 17.59 -10.12 -19.27
C ASN A 143 18.27 -11.35 -18.63
N LEU A 144 18.69 -11.23 -17.36
CA LEU A 144 19.32 -12.31 -16.62
C LEU A 144 18.31 -13.24 -15.94
N ILE A 145 17.06 -12.82 -15.77
CA ILE A 145 15.99 -13.59 -15.13
C ILE A 145 15.30 -14.45 -16.19
N GLY A 146 15.39 -15.77 -16.05
CA GLY A 146 14.80 -16.71 -17.02
C GLY A 146 13.29 -16.90 -16.87
N ASN A 147 12.73 -16.64 -15.68
CA ASN A 147 11.31 -16.81 -15.40
C ASN A 147 10.54 -15.48 -15.60
N PRO A 148 9.64 -15.38 -16.60
CA PRO A 148 8.80 -14.21 -16.83
C PRO A 148 7.93 -13.83 -15.63
N GLU A 149 7.36 -14.80 -14.91
CA GLU A 149 6.49 -14.52 -13.76
C GLU A 149 7.27 -13.83 -12.64
N ASN A 150 8.51 -14.27 -12.37
CA ASN A 150 9.36 -13.60 -11.38
C ASN A 150 9.66 -12.15 -11.76
N LYS A 151 9.85 -11.84 -13.05
CA LYS A 151 10.05 -10.45 -13.51
C LYS A 151 8.81 -9.62 -13.28
N LYS A 152 7.64 -10.19 -13.59
CA LYS A 152 6.35 -9.52 -13.43
C LYS A 152 6.04 -9.25 -11.96
N GLU A 153 6.15 -10.26 -11.09
CA GLU A 153 5.96 -10.11 -9.65
C GLU A 153 6.93 -9.08 -9.04
N MET A 154 8.21 -9.14 -9.44
CA MET A 154 9.20 -8.15 -9.03
C MET A 154 8.85 -6.74 -9.50
N SER A 155 8.38 -6.60 -10.74
CA SER A 155 7.95 -5.31 -11.30
C SER A 155 6.78 -4.72 -10.52
N MET A 156 5.76 -5.55 -10.21
CA MET A 156 4.61 -5.15 -9.41
C MET A 156 5.04 -4.71 -8.01
N TYR A 157 5.87 -5.52 -7.34
CA TYR A 157 6.33 -5.25 -5.98
C TYR A 157 7.19 -3.97 -5.88
N LEU A 158 8.15 -3.79 -6.78
CA LEU A 158 9.01 -2.60 -6.78
C LEU A 158 8.23 -1.34 -7.14
N LEU A 159 7.26 -1.46 -8.04
CA LEU A 159 6.38 -0.33 -8.36
C LEU A 159 5.53 0.07 -7.15
N GLU A 160 4.89 -0.88 -6.48
CA GLU A 160 4.12 -0.65 -5.24
C GLU A 160 5.00 -0.02 -4.15
N LEU A 161 6.23 -0.52 -3.96
CA LEU A 161 7.19 0.07 -3.02
C LEU A 161 7.50 1.53 -3.35
N ALA A 162 7.74 1.84 -4.63
CA ALA A 162 8.13 3.17 -5.06
C ALA A 162 7.00 4.19 -4.89
N ILE A 163 5.77 3.83 -5.27
CA ILE A 163 4.64 4.78 -5.31
C ILE A 163 3.67 4.65 -4.13
N GLY A 164 3.86 3.65 -3.27
CA GLY A 164 2.97 3.35 -2.15
C GLY A 164 1.68 2.65 -2.59
N GLN A 165 1.02 2.01 -1.63
CA GLN A 165 -0.19 1.21 -1.88
C GLN A 165 -1.37 2.06 -2.36
N LEU A 166 -1.52 3.28 -1.84
CA LEU A 166 -2.64 4.14 -2.21
C LEU A 166 -2.60 4.54 -3.69
N ALA A 167 -1.46 5.04 -4.17
CA ALA A 167 -1.31 5.44 -5.57
C ALA A 167 -1.30 4.23 -6.51
N TYR A 168 -0.70 3.12 -6.08
CA TYR A 168 -0.72 1.86 -6.83
C TYR A 168 -2.17 1.41 -7.10
N GLU A 169 -3.02 1.40 -6.08
CA GLU A 169 -4.41 0.99 -6.22
C GLU A 169 -5.31 2.01 -6.90
N ALA A 170 -5.01 3.30 -6.79
CA ALA A 170 -5.86 4.35 -7.35
C ALA A 170 -5.60 4.57 -8.84
N TYR A 171 -4.35 4.44 -9.28
CA TYR A 171 -3.91 4.97 -10.57
C TYR A 171 -3.20 3.97 -11.47
N ILE A 172 -2.90 2.75 -11.01
CA ILE A 172 -2.21 1.74 -11.83
C ILE A 172 -3.21 0.67 -12.25
N CYS A 173 -3.44 0.57 -13.55
CA CYS A 173 -4.36 -0.43 -14.09
C CYS A 173 -3.63 -1.75 -14.40
N ARG A 174 -2.42 -1.66 -14.94
CA ARG A 174 -1.63 -2.84 -15.30
C ARG A 174 -0.14 -2.59 -15.07
N VAL A 175 0.55 -3.64 -14.65
CA VAL A 175 2.01 -3.68 -14.58
C VAL A 175 2.50 -4.90 -15.35
N ASP A 176 3.46 -4.67 -16.23
CA ASP A 176 4.21 -5.70 -16.93
C ASP A 176 5.71 -5.35 -16.94
N PHE A 177 6.54 -6.21 -17.53
CA PHE A 177 7.97 -5.96 -17.69
C PHE A 177 8.38 -5.85 -19.16
N ILE A 178 9.51 -5.20 -19.42
CA ILE A 178 10.18 -5.22 -20.72
C ILE A 178 11.66 -5.54 -20.55
N ASP A 179 12.22 -6.26 -21.51
CA ASP A 179 13.63 -6.65 -21.53
C ASP A 179 14.52 -5.62 -22.25
N THR A 180 13.91 -4.74 -23.04
CA THR A 180 14.56 -3.63 -23.74
C THR A 180 13.74 -2.35 -23.62
N PRO A 181 14.37 -1.18 -23.42
CA PRO A 181 13.67 0.11 -23.37
C PRO A 181 12.79 0.36 -24.61
N ASP A 182 11.56 0.84 -24.40
CA ASP A 182 10.69 1.27 -25.50
C ASP A 182 10.87 2.77 -25.76
N SER A 183 11.56 3.11 -26.86
CA SER A 183 11.87 4.50 -27.21
C SER A 183 10.64 5.34 -27.57
N ASN A 184 9.48 4.73 -27.81
CA ASN A 184 8.27 5.43 -28.22
C ASN A 184 7.32 5.72 -27.05
N MET A 185 7.53 5.08 -25.89
CA MET A 185 6.72 5.30 -24.69
C MET A 185 7.31 6.42 -23.83
N LYS A 186 6.44 7.13 -23.11
CA LYS A 186 6.89 8.03 -22.03
C LYS A 186 7.54 7.18 -20.95
N PHE A 187 8.61 7.69 -20.34
CA PHE A 187 9.29 7.00 -19.26
C PHE A 187 9.87 7.98 -18.25
N CYS A 188 10.13 7.48 -17.05
CA CYS A 188 10.88 8.15 -16.01
C CYS A 188 11.65 7.12 -15.17
N GLN A 189 12.51 7.59 -14.27
CA GLN A 189 13.08 6.71 -13.23
C GLN A 189 11.96 6.26 -12.29
N MET A 190 12.08 5.05 -11.75
CA MET A 190 11.09 4.49 -10.82
C MET A 190 10.96 5.36 -9.55
N MET A 191 12.07 5.89 -9.05
CA MET A 191 12.06 6.79 -7.88
C MET A 191 11.28 8.10 -8.11
N ASP A 192 11.22 8.57 -9.35
CA ASP A 192 10.51 9.80 -9.71
C ASP A 192 9.03 9.53 -10.07
N PHE A 193 8.63 8.26 -10.14
CA PHE A 193 7.36 7.91 -10.76
C PHE A 193 6.15 8.38 -9.94
N TYR A 194 6.24 8.39 -8.61
CA TYR A 194 5.17 8.93 -7.77
C TYR A 194 4.86 10.40 -8.10
N GLU A 195 5.88 11.25 -8.23
CA GLU A 195 5.73 12.66 -8.60
C GLU A 195 5.14 12.81 -10.00
N VAL A 196 5.51 11.93 -10.94
CA VAL A 196 4.93 11.89 -12.28
C VAL A 196 3.43 11.57 -12.22
N ILE A 197 3.00 10.61 -11.40
CA ILE A 197 1.58 10.28 -11.22
C ILE A 197 0.85 11.50 -10.65
N MET A 198 1.35 12.13 -9.59
CA MET A 198 0.71 13.28 -8.97
C MET A 198 0.57 14.46 -9.94
N ALA A 199 1.60 14.74 -10.74
CA ALA A 199 1.54 15.75 -11.79
C ALA A 199 0.49 15.43 -12.88
N LEU A 200 0.28 14.14 -13.20
CA LEU A 200 -0.78 13.72 -14.13
C LEU A 200 -2.17 13.84 -13.50
N VAL A 201 -2.32 13.48 -12.23
CA VAL A 201 -3.57 13.62 -11.47
C VAL A 201 -4.00 15.09 -11.46
N GLU A 202 -3.11 16.00 -11.10
CA GLU A 202 -3.38 17.44 -11.09
C GLU A 202 -3.73 17.95 -12.50
N LYS A 203 -2.89 17.63 -13.50
CA LYS A 203 -3.04 18.11 -14.87
C LYS A 203 -4.32 17.64 -15.54
N ASN A 204 -4.72 16.39 -15.30
CA ASN A 204 -5.88 15.77 -15.95
C ASN A 204 -7.14 15.84 -15.08
N HIS A 205 -7.05 16.41 -13.86
CA HIS A 205 -8.14 16.48 -12.88
C HIS A 205 -8.70 15.10 -12.51
N TRP A 206 -7.81 14.12 -12.30
CA TRP A 206 -8.21 12.82 -11.78
C TRP A 206 -8.67 12.94 -10.34
N LYS A 207 -9.47 11.97 -9.87
CA LYS A 207 -9.90 11.95 -8.47
C LYS A 207 -8.69 11.72 -7.56
N GLU A 208 -8.55 12.57 -6.55
CA GLU A 208 -7.58 12.40 -5.47
C GLU A 208 -8.18 11.52 -4.36
N TYR A 209 -7.32 10.77 -3.69
CA TYR A 209 -7.68 9.87 -2.60
C TYR A 209 -6.76 10.16 -1.42
N ASP A 210 -7.34 10.40 -0.24
CA ASP A 210 -6.57 10.66 0.98
C ASP A 210 -6.31 9.36 1.76
N LYS A 211 -7.26 8.41 1.69
CA LYS A 211 -7.23 7.15 2.43
C LYS A 211 -7.48 5.97 1.49
N PRO A 212 -6.93 4.77 1.79
CA PRO A 212 -7.20 3.57 1.02
C PRO A 212 -8.70 3.27 0.89
N ILE A 213 -9.46 3.54 1.95
CA ILE A 213 -10.91 3.32 1.97
C ILE A 213 -11.69 4.25 1.05
N ASP A 214 -11.12 5.36 0.57
CA ASP A 214 -11.81 6.33 -0.30
C ASP A 214 -11.92 5.83 -1.75
N ILE A 215 -11.09 4.84 -2.11
CA ILE A 215 -11.14 4.10 -3.38
C ILE A 215 -12.36 3.17 -3.42
N TYR A 216 -12.81 2.70 -2.26
CA TYR A 216 -13.90 1.76 -2.14
C TYR A 216 -15.20 2.44 -1.76
N SER A 217 -16.29 2.02 -2.40
CA SER A 217 -17.62 2.42 -2.00
C SER A 217 -18.28 1.26 -1.25
N VAL A 218 -18.84 1.55 -0.08
CA VAL A 218 -19.59 0.56 0.70
C VAL A 218 -21.06 0.81 0.49
N TYR A 219 -21.79 -0.15 -0.10
CA TYR A 219 -23.24 -0.07 -0.16
C TYR A 219 -23.80 -0.63 1.14
N GLN A 220 -24.47 0.19 1.93
CA GLN A 220 -25.37 -0.31 2.95
C GLN A 220 -26.73 -0.57 2.28
N PRO A 221 -27.22 -1.82 2.20
CA PRO A 221 -28.55 -2.08 1.67
C PRO A 221 -29.58 -1.29 2.49
N ILE A 222 -30.37 -0.46 1.81
CA ILE A 222 -31.42 0.39 2.41
C ILE A 222 -32.64 -0.46 2.84
N GLN A 223 -32.76 -1.69 2.36
CA GLN A 223 -33.83 -2.60 2.75
C GLN A 223 -33.44 -3.37 4.01
N ASP A 224 -34.24 -3.23 5.07
CA ASP A 224 -34.28 -4.20 6.15
C ASP A 224 -34.51 -5.58 5.53
N PHE A 225 -33.51 -6.46 5.63
CA PHE A 225 -33.64 -7.83 5.13
C PHE A 225 -34.85 -8.48 5.81
N ALA A 226 -35.89 -8.79 5.03
CA ALA A 226 -37.10 -9.45 5.52
C ALA A 226 -36.86 -10.92 5.94
N HIS A 227 -35.64 -11.43 5.79
CA HIS A 227 -35.25 -12.77 6.18
C HIS A 227 -34.02 -12.76 7.09
N ASP A 228 -34.19 -13.24 8.31
CA ASP A 228 -33.15 -13.50 9.34
C ASP A 228 -32.04 -14.48 8.91
N ALA A 229 -32.07 -14.98 7.66
CA ALA A 229 -31.04 -15.86 7.11
C ALA A 229 -29.77 -15.11 6.68
N LEU A 230 -29.85 -13.81 6.39
CA LEU A 230 -28.69 -12.98 6.08
C LEU A 230 -28.26 -12.21 7.32
N ARG A 231 -27.00 -12.42 7.68
CA ARG A 231 -26.30 -11.80 8.81
C ARG A 231 -26.34 -10.27 8.70
N LYS A 232 -26.84 -9.59 9.74
CA LYS A 232 -26.94 -8.12 9.82
C LYS A 232 -25.57 -7.40 9.86
N ASP A 233 -24.49 -8.16 9.99
CA ASP A 233 -23.09 -7.73 9.99
C ASP A 233 -22.42 -7.74 8.60
N MET A 234 -23.11 -8.18 7.54
CA MET A 234 -22.55 -8.14 6.18
C MET A 234 -22.68 -6.74 5.56
N LYS A 235 -21.53 -6.13 5.22
CA LYS A 235 -21.44 -4.97 4.34
C LYS A 235 -20.94 -5.41 2.97
N LEU A 236 -21.56 -4.91 1.90
CA LEU A 236 -21.13 -5.19 0.53
C LEU A 236 -20.19 -4.07 0.08
N ILE A 237 -18.92 -4.41 -0.16
CA ILE A 237 -17.90 -3.48 -0.61
C ILE A 237 -17.76 -3.65 -2.13
N PHE A 238 -17.81 -2.55 -2.85
CA PHE A 238 -17.50 -2.51 -4.27
C PHE A 238 -16.45 -1.43 -4.51
N THR A 239 -15.56 -1.67 -5.45
CA THR A 239 -14.50 -0.72 -5.82
C THR A 239 -14.98 0.26 -6.87
N THR A 240 -14.45 1.48 -6.89
CA THR A 240 -14.59 2.38 -8.04
C THR A 240 -13.49 2.19 -9.08
N HIS A 241 -12.54 1.29 -8.83
CA HIS A 241 -11.45 0.97 -9.75
C HIS A 241 -11.97 0.17 -10.97
N PRO A 242 -11.91 0.72 -12.20
CA PRO A 242 -12.59 0.12 -13.36
C PRO A 242 -12.23 -1.34 -13.64
N LEU A 243 -10.94 -1.73 -13.55
CA LEU A 243 -10.56 -3.13 -13.81
C LEU A 243 -11.06 -4.11 -12.75
N LEU A 244 -11.12 -3.69 -11.48
CA LEU A 244 -11.63 -4.56 -10.43
C LEU A 244 -13.17 -4.67 -10.52
N VAL A 245 -13.83 -3.64 -11.04
CA VAL A 245 -15.27 -3.69 -11.40
C VAL A 245 -15.49 -4.69 -12.53
N GLU A 246 -14.69 -4.64 -13.59
CA GLU A 246 -14.76 -5.61 -14.71
C GLU A 246 -14.56 -7.05 -14.22
N GLN A 247 -13.52 -7.33 -13.44
CA GLN A 247 -13.29 -8.66 -12.83
C GLN A 247 -14.49 -9.14 -11.99
N THR A 248 -15.09 -8.25 -11.19
CA THR A 248 -16.27 -8.57 -10.37
C THR A 248 -17.53 -8.85 -11.22
N ILE A 249 -17.58 -8.32 -12.44
CA ILE A 249 -18.69 -8.53 -13.39
C ILE A 249 -18.47 -9.80 -14.20
N GLU A 250 -17.24 -10.06 -14.67
CA GLU A 250 -16.88 -11.25 -15.44
C GLU A 250 -17.04 -12.53 -14.62
N ASP A 251 -16.68 -12.52 -13.33
CA ASP A 251 -16.88 -13.65 -12.40
C ASP A 251 -18.37 -14.01 -12.17
N LYS A 252 -19.31 -13.18 -12.62
CA LYS A 252 -20.76 -13.45 -12.51
C LYS A 252 -21.35 -14.22 -13.69
N GLU A 253 -20.61 -14.38 -14.81
CA GLU A 253 -21.15 -15.12 -15.96
C GLU A 253 -21.11 -16.65 -15.82
N GLU A 254 -20.40 -17.21 -14.82
CA GLU A 254 -20.30 -18.68 -14.64
C GLU A 254 -21.24 -19.32 -13.60
N VAL A 255 -22.20 -18.60 -13.01
CA VAL A 255 -23.10 -19.19 -11.99
C VAL A 255 -24.57 -19.18 -12.41
N TRP A 256 -24.88 -19.59 -13.65
CA TRP A 256 -26.22 -20.09 -14.00
C TRP A 256 -26.16 -21.16 -15.09
N GLN A 257 -25.72 -22.36 -14.73
CA GLN A 257 -26.15 -23.59 -15.40
C GLN A 257 -26.85 -24.49 -14.38
N ILE A 258 -28.19 -24.48 -14.42
CA ILE A 258 -29.05 -25.57 -13.92
C ILE A 258 -29.28 -26.52 -15.08
#